data_AF-A0A925QG96-F1
#
_entry.id   AF-A0A925QG96-F1
#
_cell.length_a   1.000
_cell.length_b   1.000
_cell.length_c   1.000
_cell.angle_alpha   90.00
_cell.angle_beta   90.00
_cell.angle_gamma   90.00
#
_symmetry.space_group_name_H-M   'P 1'
#
loop_
_entity.id
_entity.type
_entity.pdbx_description
1 polymer ?
#
loop_
_entity_poly.entity_id
_entity_poly.type
_entity_poly.pdbx_seq_one_letter_code
_entity_poly.pdbx_strand_id
1 'polypeptide(L)'
;MDVRFKNIYLENLYKGVKVSGKPKYNKEIVEAFKKKVDMMTQLSDLNEMRLVGGLNFEALKGDKQGLYSVRINDKYRLEFSIEQDALIMLKIIYIEELSNHYREDMKKYENKIPGNERLCSDVLLHPGEILGEELEVRKISIKNFAKVINVTPEYIRELIDGRHDVSPVMAIKLESGLQIPDYLWMRFQAAYDLKLARRELKAFLV
;
A
#
# COMPACT_ATOMS: atom_id res chain seq x y z
N MET A 1 10.73 2.26 1.65
CA MET A 1 11.03 3.52 0.93
C MET A 1 10.38 4.67 1.69
N ASP A 2 10.95 5.88 1.61
CA ASP A 2 10.30 7.06 2.18
C ASP A 2 9.28 7.62 1.20
N VAL A 3 8.15 8.13 1.72
CA VAL A 3 7.08 8.70 0.90
C VAL A 3 6.89 10.18 1.26
N ARG A 4 6.82 11.01 0.22
CA ARG A 4 6.48 12.43 0.27
C ARG A 4 5.32 12.71 -0.67
N PHE A 5 4.64 13.83 -0.47
CA PHE A 5 3.52 14.26 -1.29
C PHE A 5 3.86 15.58 -1.96
N LYS A 6 3.61 15.69 -3.27
CA LYS A 6 3.61 16.99 -3.97
C LYS A 6 2.27 17.71 -3.87
N ASN A 7 1.28 17.06 -3.24
CA ASN A 7 -0.06 17.56 -3.08
C ASN A 7 -0.49 17.51 -1.61
N ILE A 8 -0.62 18.67 -0.98
CA ILE A 8 -1.03 18.82 0.43
C ILE A 8 -2.41 18.21 0.72
N TYR A 9 -3.32 18.19 -0.27
CA TYR A 9 -4.61 17.54 -0.11
C TYR A 9 -4.46 16.03 0.05
N LEU A 10 -3.63 15.38 -0.78
CA LEU A 10 -3.35 13.94 -0.66
C LEU A 10 -2.58 13.61 0.62
N GLU A 11 -1.66 14.49 1.04
CA GLU A 11 -0.96 14.36 2.33
C GLU A 11 -1.92 14.41 3.51
N ASN A 12 -2.84 15.39 3.53
CA ASN A 12 -3.84 15.52 4.59
C ASN A 12 -4.80 14.33 4.61
N LEU A 13 -5.23 13.86 3.42
CA LEU A 13 -5.99 12.63 3.32
C LEU A 13 -5.22 11.47 3.93
N TYR A 14 -3.94 11.27 3.55
CA TYR A 14 -3.10 10.19 4.06
C TYR A 14 -2.97 10.22 5.58
N LYS A 15 -2.74 11.40 6.16
CA LYS A 15 -2.63 11.62 7.62
C LYS A 15 -3.95 11.47 8.39
N GLY A 16 -5.09 11.38 7.71
CA GLY A 16 -6.41 11.40 8.36
C GLY A 16 -6.81 12.77 8.92
N VAL A 17 -6.17 13.84 8.45
CA VAL A 17 -6.49 15.22 8.85
C VAL A 17 -7.75 15.68 8.13
N LYS A 18 -8.61 16.43 8.83
CA LYS A 18 -9.84 16.98 8.25
C LYS A 18 -9.48 17.93 7.09
N VAL A 19 -9.95 17.58 5.90
CA VAL A 19 -9.82 18.43 4.70
C VAL A 19 -10.94 19.46 4.66
N SER A 20 -10.65 20.65 4.15
CA SER A 20 -11.65 21.70 3.96
C SER A 20 -12.59 21.39 2.79
N GLY A 21 -13.89 21.61 2.98
CA GLY A 21 -14.91 21.41 1.94
C GLY A 21 -15.33 19.94 1.75
N LYS A 22 -16.07 19.68 0.67
CA LYS A 22 -16.53 18.32 0.32
C LYS A 22 -15.33 17.49 -0.17
N PRO A 23 -15.03 16.32 0.44
CA PRO A 23 -13.95 15.45 -0.04
C PRO A 23 -14.16 15.04 -1.51
N LYS A 24 -13.08 15.11 -2.31
CA LYS A 24 -13.06 14.70 -3.72
C LYS A 24 -13.28 13.20 -3.88
N TYR A 25 -12.73 12.41 -2.95
CA TYR A 25 -12.81 10.95 -2.96
C TYR A 25 -13.73 10.45 -1.84
N ASN A 26 -14.43 9.35 -2.09
CA ASN A 26 -15.23 8.69 -1.07
C ASN A 26 -14.33 7.96 -0.05
N LYS A 27 -14.92 7.50 1.05
CA LYS A 27 -14.19 6.85 2.14
C LYS A 27 -13.41 5.61 1.68
N GLU A 28 -14.03 4.76 0.87
CA GLU A 28 -13.44 3.53 0.35
C GLU A 28 -12.16 3.80 -0.47
N ILE A 29 -12.22 4.77 -1.39
CA ILE A 29 -11.05 5.16 -2.19
C ILE A 29 -9.95 5.72 -1.31
N VAL A 30 -10.29 6.53 -0.30
CA VAL A 30 -9.31 7.11 0.62
C VAL A 30 -8.63 6.02 1.46
N GLU A 31 -9.38 5.04 1.96
CA GLU A 31 -8.83 3.91 2.71
C GLU A 31 -7.91 3.05 1.84
N ALA A 32 -8.34 2.70 0.62
CA ALA A 32 -7.53 1.95 -0.33
C ALA A 32 -6.24 2.72 -0.70
N PHE A 33 -6.33 4.02 -0.96
CA PHE A 33 -5.18 4.89 -1.19
C PHE A 33 -4.18 4.84 -0.02
N LYS A 34 -4.65 5.01 1.21
CA LYS A 34 -3.79 4.96 2.40
C LYS A 34 -3.08 3.60 2.54
N LYS A 35 -3.84 2.51 2.37
CA LYS A 35 -3.29 1.14 2.41
C LYS A 35 -2.23 0.92 1.35
N LYS A 36 -2.45 1.38 0.11
CA LYS A 36 -1.44 1.26 -0.96
C LYS A 36 -0.17 2.06 -0.66
N VAL A 37 -0.31 3.28 -0.12
CA VAL A 37 0.86 4.05 0.31
C VAL A 37 1.60 3.34 1.45
N ASP A 38 0.88 2.84 2.47
CA ASP A 38 1.50 2.09 3.57
C ASP A 38 2.23 0.84 3.06
N MET A 39 1.63 0.08 2.14
CA MET A 39 2.26 -1.06 1.49
C MET A 39 3.56 -0.64 0.79
N MET A 40 3.52 0.44 0.00
CA MET A 40 4.71 0.96 -0.71
C MET A 40 5.82 1.39 0.24
N THR A 41 5.50 1.92 1.43
CA THR A 41 6.54 2.28 2.42
C THR A 41 7.31 1.06 2.92
N GLN A 42 6.68 -0.12 2.93
CA GLN A 42 7.31 -1.36 3.35
C GLN A 42 8.21 -1.94 2.27
N LEU A 43 8.07 -1.54 1.01
CA LEU A 43 8.92 -2.06 -0.07
C LEU A 43 10.24 -1.29 -0.13
N SER A 44 11.32 -1.98 -0.48
CA SER A 44 12.68 -1.44 -0.54
C SER A 44 13.00 -0.85 -1.91
N ASP A 45 12.42 -1.40 -2.98
CA ASP A 45 12.63 -0.93 -4.34
C ASP A 45 11.47 -1.29 -5.31
N LEU A 46 11.68 -0.95 -6.59
CA LEU A 46 10.76 -1.24 -7.68
C LEU A 46 10.66 -2.74 -8.02
N ASN A 47 11.69 -3.53 -7.72
CA ASN A 47 11.63 -4.98 -7.97
C ASN A 47 10.66 -5.62 -6.99
N GLU A 48 10.71 -5.26 -5.70
CA GLU A 48 9.73 -5.72 -4.73
C GLU A 48 8.31 -5.25 -5.07
N MET A 49 8.14 -4.02 -5.60
CA MET A 49 6.82 -3.56 -6.10
C MET A 49 6.25 -4.44 -7.21
N ARG A 50 7.11 -5.00 -8.08
CA ARG A 50 6.67 -5.91 -9.15
C ARG A 50 6.24 -7.28 -8.64
N LEU A 51 6.75 -7.71 -7.48
CA LEU A 51 6.41 -9.01 -6.89
C LEU A 51 5.01 -9.00 -6.29
N VAL A 52 4.55 -7.84 -5.80
CA VAL A 52 3.21 -7.66 -5.21
C VAL A 52 2.21 -7.31 -6.32
N GLY A 53 1.55 -8.32 -6.88
CA GLY A 53 0.56 -8.19 -7.94
C GLY A 53 -0.62 -7.26 -7.60
N GLY A 54 -1.02 -7.19 -6.33
CA GLY A 54 -2.04 -6.27 -5.81
C GLY A 54 -1.73 -4.80 -6.08
N LEU A 55 -0.46 -4.43 -6.25
CA LEU A 55 -0.08 -3.08 -6.65
C LEU A 55 -0.36 -2.78 -8.12
N ASN A 56 -0.36 -3.79 -8.99
CA ASN A 56 -0.46 -3.63 -10.44
C ASN A 56 0.50 -2.52 -10.95
N PHE A 57 1.76 -2.63 -10.52
CA PHE A 57 2.78 -1.60 -10.72
C PHE A 57 3.19 -1.47 -12.19
N GLU A 58 3.15 -0.24 -12.71
CA GLU A 58 3.45 0.06 -14.11
C GLU A 58 4.29 1.34 -14.25
N ALA A 59 5.25 1.35 -15.18
CA ALA A 59 5.93 2.56 -15.60
C ALA A 59 5.08 3.27 -16.67
N LEU A 60 4.83 4.56 -16.48
CA LEU A 60 4.03 5.36 -17.40
C LEU A 60 4.87 5.80 -18.61
N LYS A 61 4.19 6.05 -19.73
CA LYS A 61 4.78 6.37 -21.04
C LYS A 61 4.20 7.68 -21.59
N GLY A 62 4.79 8.19 -22.68
CA GLY A 62 4.35 9.43 -23.33
C GLY A 62 4.61 10.63 -22.41
N ASP A 63 3.62 11.53 -22.29
CA ASP A 63 3.75 12.76 -21.50
C ASP A 63 3.95 12.52 -20.00
N LYS A 64 3.70 11.30 -19.52
CA LYS A 64 3.94 10.86 -18.14
C LYS A 64 5.22 10.03 -17.98
N GLN A 65 6.13 10.06 -18.96
CA GLN A 65 7.42 9.37 -18.85
C GLN A 65 8.19 9.86 -17.61
N GLY A 66 8.72 8.90 -16.84
CA GLY A 66 9.38 9.19 -15.55
C GLY A 66 8.45 9.05 -14.34
N LEU A 67 7.15 8.87 -14.56
CA LEU A 67 6.19 8.51 -13.52
C LEU A 67 5.89 7.01 -13.53
N TYR A 68 5.36 6.55 -12.40
CA TYR A 68 4.89 5.20 -12.16
C TYR A 68 3.44 5.23 -11.67
N SER A 69 2.75 4.11 -11.82
CA SER A 69 1.37 3.91 -11.42
C SER A 69 1.23 2.69 -10.51
N VAL A 70 0.39 2.82 -9.48
CA VAL A 70 -0.13 1.72 -8.65
C VAL A 70 -1.65 1.75 -8.68
N ARG A 71 -2.29 0.58 -8.74
CA ARG A 71 -3.75 0.46 -8.72
C ARG A 71 -4.33 0.69 -7.33
N ILE A 72 -5.33 1.56 -7.25
CA ILE A 72 -6.18 1.70 -6.06
C ILE A 72 -7.42 0.82 -6.19
N ASN A 73 -8.10 0.91 -7.33
CA ASN A 73 -9.17 -0.01 -7.75
C ASN A 73 -9.26 0.04 -9.28
N ASP A 74 -10.28 -0.55 -9.90
CA ASP A 74 -10.40 -0.56 -11.37
C ASP A 74 -10.44 0.84 -12.01
N LYS A 75 -10.94 1.85 -11.29
CA LYS A 75 -11.12 3.23 -11.81
C LYS A 75 -10.00 4.20 -11.44
N TYR A 76 -9.31 3.97 -10.32
CA TYR A 76 -8.34 4.90 -9.76
C TYR A 76 -6.92 4.35 -9.76
N ARG A 77 -5.95 5.21 -10.06
CA ARG A 77 -4.51 4.93 -10.02
C ARG A 77 -3.81 5.99 -9.17
N LEU A 78 -2.82 5.54 -8.42
CA LEU A 78 -1.89 6.40 -7.70
C LEU A 78 -0.65 6.59 -8.59
N GLU A 79 -0.38 7.82 -8.96
CA GLU A 79 0.76 8.21 -9.77
C GLU A 79 1.86 8.81 -8.89
N PHE A 80 3.10 8.40 -9.13
CA PHE A 80 4.24 8.84 -8.34
C PHE A 80 5.54 8.85 -9.13
N SER A 81 6.49 9.66 -8.68
CA SER A 81 7.89 9.64 -9.14
C SER A 81 8.80 9.10 -8.05
N ILE A 82 10.03 8.71 -8.42
CA ILE A 82 11.06 8.28 -7.47
C ILE A 82 12.31 9.13 -7.68
N GLU A 83 12.81 9.72 -6.60
CA GLU A 83 14.16 10.26 -6.54
C GLU A 83 15.04 9.30 -5.75
N GLN A 84 16.24 9.03 -6.27
CA GLN A 84 17.24 8.22 -5.60
C GLN A 84 18.43 9.12 -5.25
N ASP A 85 18.77 9.16 -3.97
CA ASP A 85 20.05 9.68 -3.54
C ASP A 85 21.11 8.58 -3.70
N ALA A 86 22.06 8.82 -4.61
CA ALA A 86 23.10 7.85 -4.93
C ALA A 86 24.13 7.65 -3.80
N LEU A 87 24.31 8.63 -2.91
CA LEU A 87 25.31 8.56 -1.84
C LEU A 87 24.81 7.72 -0.66
N ILE A 88 23.54 7.85 -0.30
CA ILE A 88 22.94 7.12 0.83
C ILE A 88 22.00 5.98 0.40
N MET A 89 21.91 5.71 -0.90
CA MET A 89 20.98 4.73 -1.50
C MET A 89 19.51 4.90 -1.06
N LEU A 90 19.15 6.09 -0.59
CA LEU A 90 17.80 6.40 -0.14
C LEU A 90 16.92 6.61 -1.36
N LYS A 91 15.76 5.94 -1.36
CA LYS A 91 14.72 6.12 -2.38
C LYS A 91 13.54 6.83 -1.76
N ILE A 92 13.20 7.97 -2.35
CA ILE A 92 12.07 8.80 -1.96
C ILE A 92 11.02 8.71 -3.06
N ILE A 93 9.84 8.23 -2.69
CA ILE A 93 8.64 8.22 -3.52
C ILE A 93 7.96 9.57 -3.34
N TYR A 94 7.68 10.26 -4.44
CA TYR A 94 6.85 11.46 -4.44
C TYR A 94 5.50 11.12 -5.05
N ILE A 95 4.46 11.10 -4.21
CA ILE A 95 3.08 10.99 -4.66
C ILE A 95 2.69 12.27 -5.38
N GLU A 96 2.38 12.13 -6.67
CA GLU A 96 2.00 13.22 -7.57
C GLU A 96 0.48 13.40 -7.53
N GLU A 97 -0.24 12.31 -7.78
CA GLU A 97 -1.66 12.35 -8.09
C GLU A 97 -2.39 11.05 -7.75
N LEU A 98 -3.64 11.16 -7.31
CA LEU A 98 -4.61 10.07 -7.32
C LEU A 98 -5.57 10.29 -8.48
N SER A 99 -5.24 9.75 -9.65
CA SER A 99 -5.97 9.99 -10.90
C SER A 99 -7.11 9.00 -11.05
N ASN A 100 -8.14 9.43 -11.77
CA ASN A 100 -9.04 8.51 -12.45
C ASN A 100 -8.91 8.72 -13.95
N HIS A 101 -9.25 7.70 -14.74
CA HIS A 101 -9.16 7.74 -16.20
C HIS A 101 -10.19 8.70 -16.86
N TYR A 102 -10.89 9.58 -16.11
CA TYR A 102 -12.02 10.37 -16.63
C TYR A 102 -12.10 11.85 -16.20
N ARG A 103 -11.15 12.41 -15.44
CA ARG A 103 -11.20 13.84 -15.08
C ARG A 103 -9.83 14.50 -15.00
N GLU A 104 -9.49 15.16 -16.10
CA GLU A 104 -8.57 16.29 -16.15
C GLU A 104 -9.19 17.48 -15.41
N ASP A 105 -9.05 17.56 -14.09
CA ASP A 105 -9.35 18.80 -13.36
C ASP A 105 -8.57 18.80 -12.05
N MET A 106 -7.29 19.16 -12.12
CA MET A 106 -6.49 19.49 -10.95
C MET A 106 -6.19 20.99 -10.97
N LYS A 107 -6.80 21.71 -10.04
CA LYS A 107 -6.26 23.00 -9.60
C LYS A 107 -4.88 22.73 -8.98
N LYS A 108 -3.89 23.52 -9.38
CA LYS A 108 -2.51 23.47 -8.85
C LYS A 108 -2.56 23.72 -7.35
N TYR A 109 -2.41 22.68 -6.54
CA TYR A 109 -2.19 22.82 -5.11
C TYR A 109 -0.76 23.30 -4.87
N GLU A 110 -0.55 24.14 -3.84
CA GLU A 110 0.77 24.71 -3.55
C GLU A 110 1.81 23.61 -3.28
N ASN A 111 2.93 23.70 -4.01
CA ASN A 111 4.12 22.90 -3.78
C ASN A 111 4.75 23.34 -2.46
N LYS A 112 4.57 22.58 -1.39
CA LYS A 112 5.34 22.73 -0.15
C LYS A 112 6.08 21.44 0.09
N ILE A 113 7.40 21.51 0.29
CA ILE A 113 8.23 20.34 0.57
C ILE A 113 7.87 19.82 1.97
N PRO A 114 7.53 18.52 2.10
CA PRO A 114 7.38 17.82 3.36
C PRO A 114 8.39 18.22 4.44
N GLY A 115 8.01 18.42 5.69
CA GLY A 115 8.98 18.25 6.78
C GLY A 115 9.60 16.83 6.73
N ASN A 116 10.75 16.64 7.37
CA ASN A 116 11.45 15.35 7.46
C ASN A 116 10.74 14.30 8.37
N GLU A 117 9.45 14.48 8.65
CA GLU A 117 8.71 13.65 9.57
C GLU A 117 8.22 12.37 8.87
N ARG A 118 8.43 11.22 9.53
CA ARG A 118 7.99 9.93 9.01
C ARG A 118 6.47 9.87 9.03
N LEU A 119 5.85 10.07 7.87
CA LEU A 119 4.40 10.04 7.72
C LEU A 119 3.85 8.63 7.96
N CYS A 120 2.67 8.56 8.57
CA CYS A 120 1.97 7.31 8.84
C CYS A 120 0.47 7.55 8.70
N SER A 121 -0.24 6.66 8.01
CA SER A 121 -1.70 6.74 7.94
C SER A 121 -2.37 6.29 9.25
N ASP A 122 -3.64 6.65 9.40
CA ASP A 122 -4.56 6.24 10.47
C ASP A 122 -5.25 4.88 10.21
N VAL A 123 -5.05 4.25 9.05
CA VAL A 123 -5.61 2.92 8.74
C VAL A 123 -4.64 1.81 9.11
N LEU A 124 -5.17 0.62 9.36
CA LEU A 124 -4.39 -0.61 9.44
C LEU A 124 -4.43 -1.32 8.09
N LEU A 125 -3.29 -1.90 7.70
CA LEU A 125 -3.17 -2.81 6.57
C LEU A 125 -2.66 -4.14 7.11
N HIS A 126 -3.54 -5.13 7.20
CA HIS A 126 -3.16 -6.46 7.63
C HIS A 126 -2.56 -7.25 6.45
N PRO A 127 -1.52 -8.10 6.63
CA PRO A 127 -0.95 -8.89 5.53
C PRO A 127 -1.95 -9.81 4.84
N GLY A 128 -2.97 -10.26 5.56
CA GLY A 128 -4.08 -11.02 5.00
C GLY A 128 -4.91 -10.25 3.97
N GLU A 129 -5.04 -8.93 4.11
CA GLU A 129 -5.71 -8.12 3.09
C GLU A 129 -4.90 -8.10 1.79
N ILE A 130 -3.56 -8.03 1.92
CA ILE A 130 -2.62 -8.14 0.79
C ILE A 130 -2.76 -9.50 0.12
N LEU A 131 -2.85 -10.58 0.91
CA LEU A 131 -3.12 -11.92 0.40
C LEU A 131 -4.44 -11.97 -0.39
N GLY A 132 -5.51 -11.38 0.13
CA GLY A 132 -6.79 -11.31 -0.56
C GLY A 132 -6.68 -10.65 -1.93
N GLU A 133 -6.02 -9.49 -2.00
CA GLU A 133 -5.74 -8.79 -3.26
C GLU A 133 -4.89 -9.62 -4.22
N GLU A 134 -3.85 -10.30 -3.74
CA GLU A 134 -3.02 -11.17 -4.58
C GLU A 134 -3.82 -12.30 -5.21
N LEU A 135 -4.67 -12.97 -4.43
CA LEU A 135 -5.50 -14.06 -4.94
C LEU A 135 -6.52 -13.58 -5.97
N GLU A 136 -7.12 -12.41 -5.75
CA GLU A 136 -8.05 -11.79 -6.70
C GLU A 136 -7.34 -11.44 -8.02
N VAL A 137 -6.22 -10.72 -7.96
CA VAL A 137 -5.46 -10.30 -9.15
C VAL A 137 -4.98 -11.51 -9.95
N ARG A 138 -4.52 -12.56 -9.27
CA ARG A 138 -4.05 -13.80 -9.91
C ARG A 138 -5.19 -14.73 -10.33
N LYS A 139 -6.44 -14.39 -10.01
CA LYS A 139 -7.65 -15.19 -10.27
C LYS A 139 -7.57 -16.59 -9.65
N ILE A 140 -6.96 -16.70 -8.48
CA ILE A 140 -6.83 -17.94 -7.72
C ILE A 140 -7.92 -17.97 -6.65
N SER A 141 -8.72 -19.03 -6.62
CA SER A 141 -9.71 -19.20 -5.56
C SER A 141 -9.05 -19.58 -4.22
N ILE A 142 -9.62 -19.11 -3.10
CA ILE A 142 -9.16 -19.46 -1.74
C ILE A 142 -9.03 -20.98 -1.57
N LYS A 143 -10.02 -21.75 -2.07
CA LYS A 143 -10.02 -23.21 -1.99
C LYS A 143 -8.82 -23.83 -2.70
N ASN A 144 -8.52 -23.37 -3.91
CA ASN A 144 -7.40 -23.89 -4.68
C ASN A 144 -6.07 -23.47 -4.06
N PHE A 145 -5.96 -22.23 -3.60
CA PHE A 145 -4.75 -21.73 -2.94
C PHE A 145 -4.44 -22.48 -1.65
N ALA A 146 -5.43 -22.67 -0.79
CA ALA A 146 -5.28 -23.41 0.47
C ALA A 146 -4.79 -24.84 0.24
N LYS A 147 -5.29 -25.50 -0.81
CA LYS A 147 -4.82 -26.84 -1.21
C LYS A 147 -3.34 -26.83 -1.62
N VAL A 148 -2.91 -25.82 -2.39
CA VAL A 148 -1.52 -25.71 -2.87
C VAL A 148 -0.54 -25.61 -1.70
N ILE A 149 -0.84 -24.78 -0.71
CA ILE A 149 0.07 -24.53 0.43
C ILE A 149 -0.19 -25.44 1.64
N ASN A 150 -1.08 -26.43 1.47
CA ASN A 150 -1.47 -27.42 2.47
C ASN A 150 -1.97 -26.79 3.79
N VAL A 151 -3.05 -26.02 3.70
CA VAL A 151 -3.81 -25.46 4.83
C VAL A 151 -5.31 -25.54 4.56
N THR A 152 -6.15 -25.24 5.54
CA THR A 152 -7.60 -25.22 5.33
C THR A 152 -8.05 -23.93 4.62
N PRO A 153 -9.09 -23.97 3.77
CA PRO A 153 -9.67 -22.76 3.18
C PRO A 153 -10.18 -21.77 4.23
N GLU A 154 -10.63 -22.27 5.39
CA GLU A 154 -11.08 -21.43 6.50
C GLU A 154 -9.93 -20.63 7.10
N TYR A 155 -8.78 -21.27 7.32
CA TYR A 155 -7.59 -20.56 7.82
C TYR A 155 -7.18 -19.41 6.89
N ILE A 156 -7.27 -19.60 5.56
CA ILE A 156 -6.98 -18.53 4.60
C ILE A 156 -8.02 -17.41 4.65
N ARG A 157 -9.30 -17.74 4.84
CA ARG A 157 -10.34 -16.73 5.02
C ARG A 157 -10.11 -15.91 6.28
N GLU A 158 -9.86 -16.57 7.40
CA GLU A 158 -9.57 -15.89 8.67
C GLU A 158 -8.31 -15.04 8.61
N LEU A 159 -7.28 -15.51 7.90
CA LEU A 159 -6.08 -14.73 7.61
C LEU A 159 -6.44 -13.47 6.82
N ILE A 160 -7.21 -13.59 5.73
CA ILE A 160 -7.67 -12.47 4.90
C ILE A 160 -8.50 -11.47 5.72
N ASP A 161 -9.37 -11.97 6.60
CA ASP A 161 -10.21 -11.16 7.48
C ASP A 161 -9.42 -10.51 8.63
N GLY A 162 -8.11 -10.76 8.73
CA GLY A 162 -7.24 -10.20 9.77
C GLY A 162 -7.45 -10.81 11.15
N ARG A 163 -7.98 -12.04 11.22
CA ARG A 163 -8.17 -12.79 12.48
C ARG A 163 -6.97 -13.63 12.88
N HIS A 164 -6.05 -13.87 11.94
CA HIS A 164 -4.82 -14.61 12.16
C HIS A 164 -3.64 -13.81 11.64
N ASP A 165 -2.54 -13.79 12.40
CA ASP A 165 -1.28 -13.22 11.96
C ASP A 165 -0.54 -14.15 11.00
N VAL A 166 0.32 -13.57 10.17
CA VAL A 166 1.30 -14.31 9.39
C VAL A 166 2.49 -14.68 10.27
N SER A 167 2.53 -15.94 10.71
CA SER A 167 3.72 -16.54 11.34
C SER A 167 4.83 -16.82 10.31
N PRO A 168 6.09 -17.04 10.73
CA PRO A 168 7.19 -17.42 9.81
C PRO A 168 6.88 -18.68 8.99
N VAL A 169 6.27 -19.69 9.60
CA VAL A 169 5.85 -20.91 8.89
C VAL A 169 4.80 -20.58 7.83
N MET A 170 3.89 -19.66 8.13
CA MET A 170 2.87 -19.24 7.18
C MET A 170 3.47 -18.40 6.05
N ALA A 171 4.44 -17.52 6.33
CA ALA A 171 5.16 -16.75 5.31
C ALA A 171 5.83 -17.66 4.26
N ILE A 172 6.53 -18.72 4.71
CA ILE A 172 7.14 -19.72 3.82
C ILE A 172 6.07 -20.44 2.98
N LYS A 173 4.92 -20.78 3.57
CA LYS A 173 3.79 -21.37 2.84
C LYS A 173 3.25 -20.41 1.79
N LEU A 174 3.06 -19.14 2.11
CA LEU A 174 2.58 -18.12 1.15
C LEU A 174 3.57 -17.93 0.00
N GLU A 175 4.87 -17.88 0.27
CA GLU A 175 5.91 -17.83 -0.75
C GLU A 175 5.80 -19.01 -1.71
N SER A 176 5.64 -20.23 -1.21
CA SER A 176 5.52 -21.42 -2.06
C SER A 176 4.34 -21.38 -3.04
N GLY A 177 3.25 -20.68 -2.66
CA GLY A 177 2.06 -20.53 -3.51
C GLY A 177 2.07 -19.29 -4.41
N LEU A 178 2.75 -18.20 -3.99
CA LEU A 178 2.66 -16.89 -4.65
C LEU A 178 3.98 -16.40 -5.26
N GLN A 179 5.11 -17.04 -4.96
CA GLN A 179 6.44 -16.57 -5.34
C GLN A 179 6.70 -15.12 -4.88
N ILE A 180 6.05 -14.72 -3.78
CA ILE A 180 6.35 -13.49 -3.05
C ILE A 180 7.21 -13.92 -1.87
N PRO A 181 8.46 -13.43 -1.77
CA PRO A 181 9.39 -13.86 -0.74
C PRO A 181 8.81 -13.79 0.67
N ASP A 182 9.08 -14.80 1.49
CA ASP A 182 8.65 -14.90 2.89
C ASP A 182 8.97 -13.64 3.71
N TYR A 183 10.14 -13.04 3.47
CA TYR A 183 10.57 -11.84 4.17
C TYR A 183 9.65 -10.63 3.92
N LEU A 184 8.97 -10.55 2.78
CA LEU A 184 7.99 -9.48 2.53
C LEU A 184 6.76 -9.66 3.39
N TRP A 185 6.27 -10.89 3.52
CA TRP A 185 5.14 -11.20 4.39
C TRP A 185 5.46 -10.90 5.86
N MET A 186 6.65 -11.30 6.32
CA MET A 186 7.12 -10.97 7.67
C MET A 186 7.25 -9.46 7.89
N ARG A 187 7.71 -8.71 6.87
CA ARG A 187 7.80 -7.25 6.93
C ARG A 187 6.43 -6.60 7.02
N PHE A 188 5.44 -7.08 6.26
CA PHE A 188 4.07 -6.58 6.35
C PHE A 188 3.45 -6.87 7.72
N GLN A 189 3.67 -8.07 8.28
CA GLN A 189 3.16 -8.42 9.61
C GLN A 189 3.77 -7.50 10.68
N ALA A 190 5.09 -7.35 10.70
CA ALA A 190 5.76 -6.47 11.64
C ALA A 190 5.27 -5.02 11.53
N ALA A 191 5.01 -4.53 10.32
CA ALA A 191 4.47 -3.20 10.09
C ALA A 191 3.04 -3.05 10.65
N TYR A 192 2.18 -4.07 10.45
CA TYR A 192 0.84 -4.12 11.02
C TYR A 192 0.88 -4.11 12.56
N ASP A 193 1.66 -5.01 13.16
CA ASP A 193 1.77 -5.18 14.62
C ASP A 193 2.23 -3.87 15.29
N LEU A 194 3.30 -3.26 14.76
CA LEU A 194 3.82 -2.00 15.27
C LEU A 194 2.79 -0.87 15.18
N LYS A 195 1.99 -0.85 14.11
CA LYS A 195 0.97 0.17 13.91
C LYS A 195 -0.22 -0.03 14.83
N LEU A 196 -0.67 -1.26 15.01
CA LEU A 196 -1.73 -1.64 15.95
C LEU A 196 -1.32 -1.27 17.38
N ALA A 197 -0.14 -1.69 17.82
CA ALA A 197 0.38 -1.38 19.16
C ALA A 197 0.48 0.13 19.42
N ARG A 198 0.95 0.91 18.43
CA ARG A 198 0.99 2.38 18.52
C ARG A 198 -0.40 2.99 18.65
N ARG A 199 -1.39 2.45 17.93
CA ARG A 199 -2.77 2.94 17.99
C ARG A 199 -3.40 2.65 19.35
N GLU A 200 -3.21 1.45 19.88
CA GLU A 200 -3.69 1.05 21.21
C GLU A 200 -3.06 1.90 22.31
N LEU A 201 -1.73 2.12 22.25
CA LEU A 201 -1.05 2.99 23.20
C LEU A 201 -1.57 4.43 23.15
N LYS A 202 -1.80 4.98 21.95
CA LYS A 202 -2.40 6.31 21.82
C LYS A 202 -3.80 6.37 22.42
N ALA A 203 -4.62 5.33 22.24
CA ALA A 203 -5.97 5.27 22.81
C ALA A 203 -5.96 5.16 24.33
N PHE A 204 -4.91 4.59 24.93
CA PHE A 204 -4.73 4.51 26.38
C PHE A 204 -4.27 5.83 27.01
N LEU A 205 -3.55 6.66 26.26
CA LEU A 205 -2.95 7.92 26.75
C LEU A 205 -3.85 9.15 26.57
N VAL A 206 -5.05 9.00 25.99
CA VAL A 206 -6.04 10.06 25.77
C VAL A 206 -7.24 9.82 26.67
#